data_AF-A0A2H0XCL7-F1
#
_entry.id   AF-A0A2H0XCL7-F1
#
_cell.length_a   1.000
_cell.length_b   1.000
_cell.length_c   1.000
_cell.angle_alpha   90.00
_cell.angle_beta   90.00
_cell.angle_gamma   90.00
#
_symmetry.space_group_name_H-M   'P 1'
#
loop_
_entity.id
_entity.type
_entity.pdbx_description
1 polymer ?
#
loop_
_entity_poly.entity_id
_entity_poly.type
_entity_poly.pdbx_seq_one_letter_code
_entity_poly.pdbx_strand_id
1 'polypeptide(L)'
;MPQFTRVSIKMSPTLKKEAMALAEELGITLSAYINASIKNFVRTKTISFSLTREPEKSEKDAKRDVVTTTPVPPVPTPPPRAHLTKEQLDYINLLVRGY
;
A
#
# COMPACT_ATOMS: atom_id res chain seq x y z
N MET A 1 28.34 -17.30 2.69
CA MET A 1 27.19 -18.04 2.12
C MET A 1 25.99 -17.10 2.11
N PRO A 2 25.39 -16.75 0.96
CA PRO A 2 24.12 -16.02 0.95
C PRO A 2 23.04 -16.88 1.62
N GLN A 3 22.32 -16.30 2.58
CA GLN A 3 21.23 -16.97 3.28
C GLN A 3 19.93 -16.71 2.51
N PHE A 4 19.21 -17.77 2.14
CA PHE A 4 17.90 -17.67 1.50
C PHE A 4 16.80 -17.96 2.53
N THR A 5 15.77 -17.12 2.53
CA THR A 5 14.58 -17.30 3.38
C THR A 5 13.36 -17.45 2.50
N ARG A 6 12.49 -18.41 2.83
CA ARG A 6 11.24 -18.65 2.09
C ARG A 6 10.08 -18.00 2.81
N VAL A 7 9.25 -17.27 2.06
CA VAL A 7 7.98 -16.70 2.54
C VAL A 7 6.82 -17.46 1.89
N SER A 8 5.82 -17.83 2.68
CA SER A 8 4.56 -18.43 2.20
C SER A 8 3.41 -17.54 2.65
N ILE A 9 2.56 -17.15 1.70
CA ILE A 9 1.44 -16.23 1.92
C ILE A 9 0.19 -16.89 1.35
N LYS A 10 -0.90 -16.86 2.11
CA LYS A 10 -2.22 -17.26 1.62
C LYS A 10 -2.79 -16.12 0.77
N MET A 11 -3.26 -16.45 -0.42
CA MET A 11 -3.82 -15.50 -1.36
C MET A 11 -4.81 -16.21 -2.26
N SER A 12 -5.88 -15.53 -2.68
CA SER A 12 -6.81 -16.13 -3.63
C SER A 12 -6.13 -16.45 -4.96
N PRO A 13 -6.55 -17.52 -5.65
CA PRO A 13 -6.00 -17.88 -6.96
C PRO A 13 -6.21 -16.79 -8.02
N THR A 14 -7.31 -16.05 -7.94
CA THR A 14 -7.64 -14.95 -8.87
C THR A 14 -6.69 -13.77 -8.68
N LEU A 15 -6.52 -13.30 -7.44
CA LEU A 15 -5.59 -12.21 -7.11
C LEU A 15 -4.16 -12.57 -7.49
N LYS A 16 -3.77 -13.84 -7.34
CA LYS A 16 -2.45 -14.31 -7.80
C LYS A 16 -2.24 -14.12 -9.29
N LYS A 17 -3.23 -14.53 -10.08
CA LYS A 17 -3.15 -14.43 -11.54
C LYS A 17 -3.11 -12.98 -11.98
N GLU A 18 -3.96 -12.14 -11.41
CA GLU A 18 -4.01 -10.70 -11.71
C GLU A 18 -2.68 -10.02 -11.36
N ALA A 19 -2.15 -10.26 -10.16
CA ALA A 19 -0.87 -9.69 -9.74
C ALA A 19 0.31 -10.19 -10.59
N MET A 20 0.29 -11.47 -11.03
CA MET A 20 1.30 -12.00 -11.94
C MET A 20 1.20 -11.36 -13.32
N ALA A 21 0.00 -11.24 -13.90
CA ALA A 21 -0.22 -10.61 -15.19
C ALA A 21 0.26 -9.15 -15.19
N LEU A 22 -0.10 -8.37 -14.16
CA LEU A 22 0.33 -6.98 -14.02
C LEU A 22 1.85 -6.87 -13.86
N ALA A 23 2.48 -7.78 -13.12
CA ALA A 23 3.93 -7.80 -13.00
C ALA A 23 4.61 -8.09 -14.35
N GLU A 24 4.08 -9.04 -15.11
CA GLU A 24 4.56 -9.39 -16.45
C GLU A 24 4.39 -8.23 -17.45
N GLU A 25 3.27 -7.52 -17.41
CA GLU A 25 3.05 -6.29 -18.19
C GLU A 25 4.10 -5.22 -17.90
N LEU A 26 4.55 -5.13 -16.64
CA LEU A 26 5.62 -4.22 -16.21
C LEU A 26 7.03 -4.79 -16.44
N GLY A 27 7.15 -5.99 -17.04
CA GLY A 27 8.43 -6.63 -17.35
C GLY A 27 9.18 -7.18 -16.14
N ILE A 28 8.48 -7.42 -15.02
CA ILE A 28 9.08 -7.94 -13.79
C ILE A 28 8.34 -9.19 -13.29
N THR A 29 9.01 -9.99 -12.45
CA THR A 29 8.35 -11.11 -11.79
C THR A 29 7.62 -10.66 -10.53
N LEU A 30 6.57 -11.38 -10.17
CA LEU A 30 5.86 -11.14 -8.90
C LEU A 30 6.81 -11.25 -7.68
N SER A 31 7.79 -12.16 -7.73
CA SER A 31 8.78 -12.30 -6.65
C SER A 31 9.72 -11.09 -6.56
N ALA A 32 10.15 -10.53 -7.70
CA ALA A 32 10.93 -9.30 -7.74
C ALA A 32 10.15 -8.13 -7.16
N TYR A 33 8.87 -7.99 -7.53
CA TYR A 33 7.97 -6.98 -6.98
C TYR A 33 7.82 -7.10 -5.46
N ILE A 34 7.52 -8.30 -4.94
CA ILE A 34 7.35 -8.54 -3.50
C ILE A 34 8.64 -8.19 -2.74
N ASN A 35 9.80 -8.64 -3.24
CA ASN A 35 11.09 -8.33 -2.62
C ASN A 35 11.39 -6.82 -2.62
N ALA A 36 11.10 -6.13 -3.73
CA ALA A 36 11.26 -4.69 -3.83
C ALA A 36 10.32 -3.94 -2.88
N SER A 37 9.06 -4.37 -2.79
CA SER A 37 8.05 -3.81 -1.89
C SER A 37 8.45 -3.97 -0.42
N ILE A 38 8.91 -5.16 -0.01
CA ILE A 38 9.42 -5.41 1.35
C ILE A 38 10.66 -4.55 1.63
N LYS A 39 11.61 -4.47 0.68
CA LYS A 39 12.80 -3.61 0.83
C LYS A 39 12.41 -2.14 0.98
N ASN A 40 11.44 -1.68 0.20
CA ASN A 40 10.92 -0.32 0.29
C ASN A 40 10.23 -0.09 1.64
N PHE A 41 9.36 -1.00 2.07
CA PHE A 41 8.68 -0.94 3.35
C PHE A 41 9.67 -0.84 4.53
N VAL A 42 10.74 -1.64 4.53
CA VAL A 42 11.78 -1.57 5.58
C VAL A 42 12.53 -0.23 5.54
N ARG A 43 12.79 0.30 4.34
CA ARG A 43 13.53 1.56 4.14
C ARG A 43 12.70 2.78 4.56
N THR A 44 11.45 2.85 4.12
CA THR A 44 10.57 4.00 4.34
C THR A 44 9.83 3.93 5.67
N LYS A 45 9.59 2.72 6.19
CA LYS A 45 8.72 2.44 7.34
C LYS A 45 7.31 3.00 7.15
N THR A 46 6.88 3.12 5.89
CA THR A 46 5.59 3.69 5.50
C THR A 46 4.85 2.71 4.61
N ILE A 47 3.55 2.57 4.85
CA ILE A 47 2.62 1.86 3.96
C ILE A 47 1.69 2.91 3.36
N SER A 48 1.71 3.05 2.03
CA SER A 48 0.79 3.92 1.31
C SER A 48 -0.34 3.07 0.74
N PHE A 49 -1.57 3.37 1.12
CA PHE A 49 -2.77 2.81 0.51
C PHE A 49 -3.63 3.95 0.01
N SER A 50 -4.17 3.79 -1.19
CA SER A 50 -5.11 4.72 -1.79
C SER A 50 -6.44 4.00 -1.89
N LEU A 51 -7.43 4.45 -1.14
CA LEU A 51 -8.80 3.99 -1.32
C LEU A 51 -9.38 4.74 -2.52
N THR A 52 -9.07 4.27 -3.73
CA THR A 52 -9.87 4.66 -4.89
C THR A 52 -11.19 3.92 -4.75
N ARG A 53 -12.17 4.57 -4.13
CA ARG A 53 -13.56 4.11 -4.21
C ARG A 53 -13.94 4.22 -5.68
N GLU A 54 -13.97 3.11 -6.40
CA GLU A 54 -14.72 3.06 -7.65
C GLU A 54 -16.13 3.52 -7.29
N PRO A 55 -16.68 4.57 -7.91
CA PRO A 55 -17.93 5.18 -7.46
C PRO A 55 -19.07 4.19 -7.72
N GLU A 56 -19.32 3.33 -6.75
CA GLU A 56 -20.63 2.75 -6.52
C GLU A 56 -21.58 3.93 -6.35
N LYS A 57 -22.45 4.07 -7.35
CA LYS A 57 -23.42 5.15 -7.53
C LYS A 57 -24.22 5.39 -6.25
N SER A 58 -23.83 6.40 -5.46
CA SER A 58 -24.75 7.24 -4.69
C SER A 58 -24.01 8.32 -3.88
N GLU A 59 -24.36 9.58 -4.19
CA GLU A 59 -24.50 10.73 -3.28
C GLU A 59 -23.21 11.33 -2.68
N LYS A 60 -22.74 12.48 -3.19
CA LYS A 60 -23.14 13.87 -2.93
C LYS A 60 -22.77 14.38 -1.51
N ASP A 61 -22.10 15.52 -1.54
CA ASP A 61 -21.83 16.48 -0.46
C ASP A 61 -20.67 16.20 0.51
N ALA A 62 -19.51 16.81 0.21
CA ALA A 62 -18.75 17.60 1.20
C ALA A 62 -17.63 18.40 0.50
N LYS A 63 -17.96 19.59 -0.01
CA LYS A 63 -16.98 20.67 -0.13
C LYS A 63 -16.63 21.16 1.27
N ARG A 64 -15.34 21.27 1.62
CA ARG A 64 -14.83 22.37 2.44
C ARG A 64 -13.44 22.78 1.96
N ASP A 65 -13.37 24.04 1.58
CA ASP A 65 -12.19 24.80 1.16
C ASP A 65 -11.19 24.97 2.29
N VAL A 66 -9.88 24.90 1.99
CA VAL A 66 -8.84 25.73 2.63
C VAL A 66 -7.76 26.07 1.58
N VAL A 67 -7.85 27.29 1.05
CA VAL A 67 -6.74 28.00 0.40
C VAL A 67 -5.90 28.65 1.50
N THR A 68 -4.56 28.64 1.43
CA THR A 68 -3.66 29.79 1.71
C THR A 68 -2.17 29.40 1.69
N THR A 69 -1.45 29.96 0.69
CA THR A 69 -0.05 30.44 0.64
C THR A 69 1.15 29.60 1.12
N THR A 70 2.09 29.33 0.20
CA THR A 70 3.50 28.95 0.43
C THR A 70 4.32 30.10 1.06
N PRO A 71 5.29 29.88 1.98
CA PRO A 71 6.69 29.68 1.54
C PRO A 71 7.61 28.79 2.44
N VAL A 72 8.62 28.15 1.81
CA VAL A 72 9.77 27.35 2.31
C VAL A 72 9.45 26.11 3.19
N PRO A 73 9.71 24.87 2.74
CA PRO A 73 9.58 23.71 3.61
C PRO A 73 10.68 23.74 4.69
N PRO A 74 10.33 23.62 5.99
CA PRO A 74 11.30 23.41 7.06
C PRO A 74 12.05 22.09 6.82
N VAL A 75 13.30 21.99 7.32
CA VAL A 75 14.13 20.76 7.35
C VAL A 75 13.22 19.53 7.49
N PRO A 76 13.35 18.48 6.64
CA PRO A 76 12.48 17.31 6.74
C PRO A 76 12.73 16.64 8.10
N THR A 77 11.93 17.02 9.10
CA THR A 77 11.72 16.20 10.27
C THR A 77 11.17 14.88 9.74
N PRO A 78 11.77 13.73 10.12
CA PRO A 78 11.22 12.45 9.70
C PRO A 78 9.74 12.44 10.10
N PRO A 79 8.83 12.08 9.18
CA PRO A 79 7.41 12.03 9.50
C PRO A 79 7.25 11.20 10.78
N PRO A 80 6.36 11.61 11.71
CA PRO A 80 6.01 10.76 12.85
C PRO A 80 5.73 9.37 12.30
N ARG A 81 6.35 8.32 12.86
CA ARG A 81 6.07 6.95 12.43
C ARG A 81 4.56 6.82 12.38
N ALA A 82 4.01 6.63 11.18
CA ALA A 82 2.58 6.52 11.02
C ALA A 82 2.13 5.36 11.91
N HIS A 83 1.50 5.68 13.03
CA HIS A 83 0.82 4.67 13.82
C HIS A 83 -0.40 4.31 12.99
N LEU A 84 -0.40 3.14 12.35
CA LEU A 84 -1.62 2.63 11.74
C LEU A 84 -2.71 2.66 12.81
N THR A 85 -3.82 3.32 12.50
CA THR A 85 -4.97 3.34 13.40
C THR A 85 -5.52 1.91 13.50
N LYS A 86 -6.21 1.60 14.61
CA LYS A 86 -6.83 0.27 14.79
C LYS A 86 -7.73 -0.10 13.62
N GLU A 87 -8.46 0.86 13.07
CA GLU A 87 -9.33 0.68 11.89
C GLU A 87 -8.55 0.30 10.64
N GLN A 88 -7.36 0.90 10.42
CA GLN A 88 -6.50 0.55 9.28
C GLN A 88 -5.91 -0.85 9.43
N LEU A 89 -5.51 -1.23 10.65
CA LEU A 89 -5.05 -2.59 10.96
C LEU A 89 -6.18 -3.60 10.78
N ASP A 90 -7.38 -3.29 11.23
CA ASP A 90 -8.55 -4.15 11.09
C ASP A 90 -8.95 -4.30 9.63
N TYR A 91 -8.85 -3.26 8.81
CA TYR A 91 -9.08 -3.34 7.37
C TYR A 91 -8.05 -4.24 6.69
N ILE A 92 -6.76 -4.09 7.01
CA ILE A 92 -5.71 -4.99 6.49
C ILE A 92 -5.98 -6.43 6.93
N ASN A 93 -6.34 -6.64 8.20
CA ASN A 93 -6.66 -7.96 8.73
C ASN A 93 -7.92 -8.55 8.10
N LEU A 94 -8.93 -7.73 7.78
CA LEU A 94 -10.17 -8.16 7.11
C LEU A 94 -9.89 -8.56 5.67
N LEU A 95 -9.09 -7.76 4.95
CA LEU A 95 -8.61 -8.11 3.61
C LEU A 95 -7.86 -9.44 3.63
N VAL A 96 -7.04 -9.69 4.66
CA VAL A 96 -6.30 -10.97 4.79
C VAL A 96 -7.20 -12.14 5.22
N ARG A 97 -8.25 -11.90 6.02
CA ARG A 97 -9.18 -12.93 6.52
C ARG A 97 -10.27 -13.33 5.52
N GLY A 98 -10.56 -12.48 4.53
CA GLY A 98 -11.51 -12.76 3.45
C GLY A 98 -10.96 -13.65 2.32
N TYR A 99 -9.70 -14.10 2.42
CA TYR A 99 -9.01 -14.95 1.45
C TYR A 99 -8.65 -16.34 2.01
#